data_AF-A0A0P6YLD2-F1
#
_entry.id   AF-A0A0P6YLD2-F1
#
_cell.length_a   1.000
_cell.length_b   1.000
_cell.length_c   1.000
_cell.angle_alpha   90.00
_cell.angle_beta   90.00
_cell.angle_gamma   90.00
#
_symmetry.space_group_name_H-M   'P 1'
#
loop_
_entity.id
_entity.type
_entity.pdbx_description
1 polymer ?
#
loop_
_entity_poly.entity_id
_entity_poly.type
_entity_poly.pdbx_seq_one_letter_code
_entity_poly.pdbx_strand_id
1 'polypeptide(L)'
;MTDLDWAIGSNDLSWMTSDEMIERAKDFGAPRSHARRAAKRSLIAAMKHEIAADILPRLPEDGESFHIVGNGRFDYWSFIPVVCQLLATQGIVFYGSTWTLNRDNATELFDLLDRGVLGQATMLTGIFFKRREASIYAYLLDGLLKRGQRYVAFENHAKVTLLATPTHAIVIEGSANFTANPRVEQYVITNDRALHDFHKDWMESMLAKGDSWHGK
;
A
#
# COMPACT_ATOMS: atom_id res chain seq x y z
N MET A 1 2.18 -1.23 39.63
CA MET A 1 2.51 0.21 39.52
C MET A 1 3.89 0.28 38.91
N THR A 2 3.92 0.32 37.58
CA THR A 2 5.11 0.44 36.75
C THR A 2 4.70 1.35 35.63
N ASP A 3 5.08 2.61 35.77
CA ASP A 3 4.83 3.70 34.85
C ASP A 3 5.61 3.46 33.56
N LEU A 4 4.88 3.35 32.45
CA LEU A 4 5.39 3.54 31.10
C LEU A 4 4.82 4.87 30.63
N ASP A 5 5.47 5.95 31.09
CA ASP A 5 5.27 7.31 30.60
C ASP A 5 5.76 7.39 29.15
N TRP A 6 4.84 7.19 28.20
CA TRP A 6 5.07 7.49 26.79
C TRP A 6 4.82 8.97 26.49
N ALA A 7 5.35 9.89 27.32
CA ALA A 7 5.17 11.33 27.24
C ALA A 7 4.74 11.79 25.84
N ILE A 8 3.43 12.10 25.69
CA ILE A 8 2.85 12.64 24.46
C ILE A 8 3.62 13.91 24.17
N GLY A 9 4.64 13.80 23.32
CA GLY A 9 5.34 14.94 22.77
C GLY A 9 4.29 15.87 22.20
N SER A 10 4.41 17.14 22.59
CA SER A 10 3.56 18.26 22.17
C SER A 10 2.95 18.05 20.78
N ASN A 11 1.65 18.32 20.67
CA ASN A 11 0.82 18.29 19.47
C ASN A 11 1.26 19.37 18.45
N ASP A 12 2.55 19.42 18.14
CA ASP A 12 3.15 20.33 17.17
C ASP A 12 3.00 19.69 15.80
N LEU A 13 1.96 20.11 15.08
CA LEU A 13 1.71 19.72 13.69
C LEU A 13 2.43 20.66 12.71
N SER A 14 3.31 21.57 13.17
CA SER A 14 4.00 22.53 12.30
C SER A 14 4.89 21.84 11.27
N TRP A 15 5.50 20.70 11.62
CA TRP A 15 6.25 19.85 10.68
C TRP A 15 5.38 19.37 9.50
N MET A 16 4.06 19.19 9.70
CA MET A 16 3.13 18.82 8.63
C MET A 16 3.01 19.90 7.55
N THR A 17 3.51 21.12 7.75
CA THR A 17 3.47 22.22 6.77
C THR A 17 4.84 22.59 6.21
N SER A 18 5.94 22.07 6.78
CA SER A 18 7.28 22.39 6.30
C SER A 18 7.60 21.71 4.96
N ASP A 19 8.33 22.42 4.09
CA ASP A 19 8.81 21.99 2.77
C ASP A 19 10.26 21.44 2.82
N GLU A 20 10.89 21.42 4.01
CA GLU A 20 12.28 20.94 4.20
C GLU A 20 12.41 19.40 4.20
N MET A 21 11.28 18.70 4.10
CA MET A 21 11.09 17.25 4.33
C MET A 21 11.08 16.38 3.07
N ILE A 22 11.83 16.74 2.02
CA ILE A 22 11.73 16.05 0.73
C ILE A 22 12.84 15.01 0.55
N GLU A 23 12.56 13.76 0.89
CA GLU A 23 13.37 12.62 0.42
C GLU A 23 13.22 12.46 -1.10
N ARG A 24 14.37 12.45 -1.77
CA ARG A 24 14.47 12.38 -3.23
C ARG A 24 14.74 10.94 -3.67
N ALA A 25 14.41 10.61 -4.91
CA ALA A 25 14.67 9.28 -5.48
C ALA A 25 16.17 8.91 -5.45
N LYS A 26 17.07 9.91 -5.43
CA LYS A 26 18.53 9.71 -5.27
C LYS A 26 18.93 9.20 -3.88
N ASP A 27 18.06 9.37 -2.88
CA ASP A 27 18.27 8.87 -1.53
C ASP A 27 17.86 7.40 -1.44
N PHE A 28 17.09 6.89 -2.42
CA PHE A 28 16.93 5.46 -2.66
C PHE A 28 18.31 4.87 -2.98
N GLY A 29 18.66 3.74 -2.37
CA GLY A 29 19.94 3.07 -2.64
C GLY A 29 20.06 2.60 -4.10
N ALA A 30 21.11 1.83 -4.40
CA ALA A 30 21.28 1.27 -5.75
C ALA A 30 19.99 0.56 -6.24
N PRO A 31 19.68 0.62 -7.56
CA PRO A 31 18.53 -0.07 -8.12
C PRO A 31 18.53 -1.55 -7.71
N ARG A 32 17.37 -2.04 -7.23
CA ARG A 32 17.22 -3.43 -6.80
C ARG A 32 16.57 -4.25 -7.92
N SER A 33 17.02 -5.48 -8.11
CA SER A 33 16.42 -6.43 -9.05
C SER A 33 16.09 -7.73 -8.36
N HIS A 34 14.98 -8.35 -8.76
CA HIS A 34 14.58 -9.68 -8.35
C HIS A 34 14.29 -10.51 -9.60
N ALA A 35 14.90 -11.69 -9.70
CA ALA A 35 14.71 -12.61 -10.82
C ALA A 35 13.96 -13.86 -10.34
N ARG A 36 12.84 -14.17 -10.99
CA ARG A 36 12.09 -15.42 -10.76
C ARG A 36 11.85 -16.17 -12.05
N ARG A 37 11.93 -17.51 -12.01
CA ARG A 37 11.36 -18.36 -13.06
C ARG A 37 9.90 -18.59 -12.69
N ALA A 38 8.98 -18.08 -13.51
CA ALA A 38 7.55 -18.18 -13.20
C ALA A 38 7.11 -19.65 -13.14
N ALA A 39 6.53 -20.06 -12.01
CA ALA A 39 6.01 -21.41 -11.84
C ALA A 39 4.71 -21.59 -12.64
N LYS A 40 3.84 -20.58 -12.64
CA LYS A 40 2.56 -20.59 -13.36
C LYS A 40 2.08 -19.15 -13.64
N ARG A 41 1.44 -18.93 -14.79
CA ARG A 41 0.89 -17.62 -15.20
C ARG A 41 -0.51 -17.79 -15.76
N SER A 42 -1.44 -16.94 -15.33
CA SER A 42 -2.78 -16.83 -15.91
C SER A 42 -3.02 -15.43 -16.46
N LEU A 43 -3.61 -15.34 -17.64
CA LEU A 43 -3.91 -14.07 -18.32
C LEU A 43 -5.43 -13.82 -18.29
N ILE A 44 -5.85 -12.65 -17.82
CA ILE A 44 -7.25 -12.28 -17.65
C ILE A 44 -7.48 -10.93 -18.34
N ALA A 45 -8.32 -10.94 -19.40
CA ALA A 45 -8.78 -9.72 -20.05
C ALA A 45 -10.13 -9.28 -19.43
N ALA A 46 -10.10 -8.26 -18.57
CA ALA A 46 -11.29 -7.77 -17.88
C ALA A 46 -11.87 -6.55 -18.62
N MET A 47 -12.51 -6.80 -19.77
CA MET A 47 -13.11 -5.75 -20.60
C MET A 47 -14.62 -5.56 -20.36
N LYS A 48 -15.28 -6.49 -19.63
CA LYS A 48 -16.73 -6.46 -19.37
C LYS A 48 -17.13 -6.78 -17.93
N HIS A 49 -16.20 -7.25 -17.09
CA HIS A 49 -16.49 -7.59 -15.69
C HIS A 49 -16.51 -6.31 -14.86
N GLU A 50 -17.58 -6.13 -14.07
CA GLU A 50 -17.83 -4.88 -13.34
C GLU A 50 -17.38 -4.96 -11.88
N ILE A 51 -17.06 -6.16 -11.36
CA ILE A 51 -16.71 -6.38 -9.95
C ILE A 51 -15.37 -7.12 -9.85
N ALA A 52 -14.44 -6.63 -9.03
CA ALA A 52 -13.11 -7.22 -8.86
C ALA A 52 -13.11 -8.68 -8.37
N ALA A 53 -14.15 -9.09 -7.61
CA ALA A 53 -14.33 -10.46 -7.16
C ALA A 53 -14.54 -11.46 -8.32
N ASP A 54 -15.20 -11.03 -9.41
CA ASP A 54 -15.38 -11.88 -10.60
C ASP A 54 -14.07 -12.06 -11.38
N ILE A 55 -13.18 -11.06 -11.28
CA ILE A 55 -11.86 -11.04 -11.93
C ILE A 55 -10.87 -11.89 -11.14
N LEU A 56 -10.96 -11.87 -9.80
CA LEU A 56 -10.12 -12.63 -8.89
C LEU A 56 -10.97 -13.62 -8.08
N PRO A 57 -11.40 -14.75 -8.67
CA PRO A 57 -12.28 -15.71 -7.97
C PRO A 57 -11.56 -16.55 -6.90
N ARG A 58 -10.22 -16.57 -6.93
CA ARG A 58 -9.37 -17.24 -5.95
C ARG A 58 -8.04 -16.51 -5.83
N LEU A 59 -7.30 -16.76 -4.74
CA LEU A 59 -5.91 -16.33 -4.64
C LEU A 59 -5.02 -17.12 -5.62
N PRO A 60 -3.93 -16.52 -6.11
CA PRO A 60 -2.88 -17.29 -6.78
C PRO A 60 -2.29 -18.35 -5.84
N GLU A 61 -1.97 -19.51 -6.39
CA GLU A 61 -1.15 -20.53 -5.72
C GLU A 61 0.27 -19.98 -5.47
N ASP A 62 1.04 -20.62 -4.60
CA ASP A 62 2.44 -20.25 -4.37
C ASP A 62 3.25 -20.26 -5.69
N GLY A 63 3.91 -19.14 -5.98
CA GLY A 63 4.65 -18.90 -7.23
C GLY A 63 3.80 -18.63 -8.48
N GLU A 64 2.47 -18.55 -8.35
CA GLU A 64 1.54 -18.21 -9.44
C GLU A 64 1.30 -16.69 -9.51
N SER A 65 1.13 -16.18 -10.74
CA SER A 65 0.66 -14.82 -10.97
C SER A 65 -0.51 -14.73 -11.93
N PHE A 66 -1.45 -13.85 -11.59
CA PHE A 66 -2.54 -13.43 -12.46
C PHE A 66 -2.21 -12.07 -13.07
N HIS A 67 -2.25 -12.00 -14.39
CA HIS A 67 -2.04 -10.77 -15.15
C HIS A 67 -3.37 -10.28 -15.68
N ILE A 68 -3.75 -9.07 -15.28
CA ILE A 68 -5.07 -8.51 -15.51
C ILE A 68 -4.90 -7.20 -16.28
N VAL A 69 -5.70 -7.02 -17.34
CA VAL A 69 -5.88 -5.73 -18.00
C VAL A 69 -7.31 -5.26 -17.77
N GLY A 70 -7.47 -4.11 -17.11
CA GLY A 70 -8.74 -3.46 -16.85
C GLY A 70 -9.04 -2.34 -17.84
N ASN A 71 -10.32 -2.04 -18.02
CA ASN A 71 -10.82 -0.98 -18.90
C ASN A 71 -11.26 0.28 -18.13
N GLY A 72 -10.86 0.41 -16.86
CA GLY A 72 -11.21 1.55 -16.00
C GLY A 72 -12.58 1.46 -15.31
N ARG A 73 -13.27 0.30 -15.35
CA ARG A 73 -14.54 0.06 -14.64
C ARG A 73 -14.39 -0.34 -13.18
N PHE A 74 -13.21 -0.83 -12.80
CA PHE A 74 -12.81 -1.07 -11.43
C PHE A 74 -11.45 -0.38 -11.22
N ASP A 75 -11.12 -0.06 -9.97
CA ASP A 75 -9.86 0.56 -9.64
C ASP A 75 -8.88 -0.43 -8.98
N TYR A 76 -7.65 0.03 -8.75
CA TYR A 76 -6.63 -0.76 -8.07
C TYR A 76 -7.11 -1.23 -6.69
N TRP A 77 -7.73 -0.33 -5.93
CA TRP A 77 -8.10 -0.54 -4.54
C TRP A 77 -9.14 -1.65 -4.41
N SER A 78 -10.01 -1.83 -5.41
CA SER A 78 -11.02 -2.87 -5.48
C SER A 78 -10.48 -4.30 -5.25
N PHE A 79 -9.20 -4.56 -5.53
CA PHE A 79 -8.59 -5.87 -5.25
C PHE A 79 -8.24 -6.09 -3.77
N ILE A 80 -8.03 -5.04 -2.98
CA ILE A 80 -7.63 -5.14 -1.57
C ILE A 80 -8.69 -5.83 -0.71
N PRO A 81 -9.96 -5.36 -0.67
CA PRO A 81 -10.99 -6.04 0.11
C PRO A 81 -11.26 -7.45 -0.41
N VAL A 82 -11.17 -7.69 -1.73
CA VAL A 82 -11.33 -9.03 -2.32
C VAL A 82 -10.23 -9.99 -1.84
N VAL A 83 -8.96 -9.56 -1.85
CA VAL A 83 -7.85 -10.38 -1.35
C VAL A 83 -7.99 -10.64 0.15
N CYS A 84 -8.35 -9.62 0.95
CA CYS A 84 -8.61 -9.80 2.38
C CYS A 84 -9.73 -10.82 2.65
N GLN A 85 -10.82 -10.75 1.87
CA GLN A 85 -11.92 -11.70 1.97
C GLN A 85 -11.47 -13.13 1.62
N LEU A 86 -10.72 -13.30 0.54
CA LEU A 86 -10.22 -14.61 0.10
C LEU A 86 -9.16 -15.20 1.05
N LEU A 87 -8.36 -14.37 1.70
CA LEU A 87 -7.45 -14.78 2.76
C LEU A 87 -8.20 -15.29 4.00
N ALA A 88 -9.45 -14.83 4.21
CA ALA A 88 -10.37 -15.30 5.24
C ALA A 88 -9.77 -15.33 6.66
N THR A 89 -8.91 -14.35 6.98
CA THR A 89 -8.27 -14.21 8.29
C THR A 89 -8.22 -12.75 8.74
N GLN A 90 -8.00 -12.55 10.03
CA GLN A 90 -7.72 -11.25 10.64
C GLN A 90 -6.21 -11.03 10.80
N GLY A 91 -5.83 -9.82 11.16
CA GLY A 91 -4.45 -9.48 11.48
C GLY A 91 -3.51 -9.46 10.27
N ILE A 92 -4.05 -9.24 9.07
CA ILE A 92 -3.25 -9.19 7.84
C ILE A 92 -2.29 -8.00 7.93
N VAL A 93 -1.02 -8.23 7.58
CA VAL A 93 -0.01 -7.18 7.49
C VAL A 93 -0.07 -6.55 6.11
N PHE A 94 -0.32 -5.24 6.06
CA PHE A 94 -0.52 -4.48 4.84
C PHE A 94 0.57 -3.43 4.61
N TYR A 95 1.07 -3.36 3.38
CA TYR A 95 1.84 -2.23 2.86
C TYR A 95 1.20 -1.72 1.58
N GLY A 96 0.95 -0.42 1.49
CA GLY A 96 0.45 0.24 0.29
C GLY A 96 1.40 1.32 -0.18
N SER A 97 1.90 1.21 -1.40
CA SER A 97 2.61 2.28 -2.11
C SER A 97 1.75 2.79 -3.24
N THR A 98 1.59 4.11 -3.35
CA THR A 98 0.90 4.75 -4.46
C THR A 98 1.38 6.18 -4.63
N TRP A 99 1.10 6.86 -5.76
CA TRP A 99 1.45 8.28 -5.85
C TRP A 99 0.42 9.16 -5.12
N THR A 100 -0.86 8.80 -5.21
CA THR A 100 -2.01 9.50 -4.60
C THR A 100 -3.16 8.52 -4.35
N LEU A 101 -4.13 8.92 -3.54
CA LEU A 101 -5.37 8.17 -3.28
C LEU A 101 -6.57 9.10 -3.13
N ASN A 102 -7.78 8.55 -3.27
CA ASN A 102 -9.01 9.27 -2.95
C ASN A 102 -9.42 9.05 -1.48
N ARG A 103 -10.40 9.83 -1.00
CA ARG A 103 -10.88 9.77 0.39
C ARG A 103 -11.62 8.46 0.70
N ASP A 104 -12.36 7.91 -0.25
CA ASP A 104 -13.15 6.70 -0.03
C ASP A 104 -12.26 5.49 0.23
N ASN A 105 -11.17 5.34 -0.55
CA ASN A 105 -10.18 4.28 -0.35
C ASN A 105 -9.42 4.45 0.99
N ALA A 106 -9.16 5.69 1.42
CA ALA A 106 -8.63 5.95 2.76
C ALA A 106 -9.62 5.53 3.87
N THR A 107 -10.91 5.81 3.66
CA THR A 107 -11.97 5.44 4.61
C THR A 107 -12.11 3.93 4.72
N GLU A 108 -12.05 3.21 3.61
CA GLU A 108 -12.11 1.74 3.62
C GLU A 108 -10.86 1.12 4.24
N LEU A 109 -9.67 1.69 4.03
CA LEU A 109 -8.45 1.27 4.76
C LEU A 109 -8.67 1.34 6.28
N PHE A 110 -9.29 2.43 6.75
CA PHE A 110 -9.59 2.61 8.16
C PHE A 110 -10.64 1.62 8.66
N ASP A 111 -11.70 1.33 7.89
CA ASP A 111 -12.68 0.29 8.24
C ASP A 111 -12.02 -1.09 8.39
N LEU A 112 -11.14 -1.45 7.45
CA LEU A 112 -10.42 -2.73 7.48
C LEU A 112 -9.50 -2.84 8.72
N LEU A 113 -8.88 -1.74 9.14
CA LEU A 113 -8.10 -1.67 10.38
C LEU A 113 -8.99 -1.76 11.63
N ASP A 114 -10.08 -0.98 11.67
CA ASP A 114 -10.98 -0.91 12.83
C ASP A 114 -11.69 -2.25 13.08
N ARG A 115 -11.95 -3.01 12.02
CA ARG A 115 -12.50 -4.37 12.10
C ARG A 115 -11.47 -5.46 12.41
N GLY A 116 -10.19 -5.09 12.52
CA GLY A 116 -9.08 -6.04 12.75
C GLY A 116 -8.77 -6.96 11.58
N VAL A 117 -9.35 -6.70 10.40
CA VAL A 117 -9.01 -7.45 9.17
C VAL A 117 -7.56 -7.20 8.83
N LEU A 118 -7.16 -5.92 8.81
CA LEU A 118 -5.77 -5.52 8.82
C LEU A 118 -5.31 -5.34 10.27
N GLY A 119 -4.22 -6.00 10.65
CA GLY A 119 -3.62 -5.81 11.96
C GLY A 119 -2.58 -4.69 11.98
N GLN A 120 -1.93 -4.46 10.84
CA GLN A 120 -0.93 -3.43 10.64
C GLN A 120 -1.03 -2.88 9.23
N ALA A 121 -0.86 -1.58 9.09
CA ALA A 121 -0.83 -0.86 7.83
C ALA A 121 0.38 0.07 7.76
N THR A 122 1.00 0.09 6.59
CA THR A 122 2.09 0.99 6.26
C THR A 122 1.77 1.63 4.92
N MET A 123 1.72 2.97 4.87
CA MET A 123 1.39 3.71 3.65
C MET A 123 2.54 4.57 3.16
N LEU A 124 2.85 4.46 1.86
CA LEU A 124 3.88 5.20 1.17
C LEU A 124 3.22 6.01 0.05
N THR A 125 3.29 7.34 0.09
CA THR A 125 2.71 8.19 -0.96
C THR A 125 3.73 9.06 -1.69
N GLY A 126 3.34 9.63 -2.83
CA GLY A 126 4.12 10.65 -3.51
C GLY A 126 4.12 11.97 -2.74
N ILE A 127 5.25 12.66 -2.74
CA ILE A 127 5.40 13.91 -1.97
C ILE A 127 4.49 15.04 -2.45
N PHE A 128 4.12 15.02 -3.73
CA PHE A 128 3.20 16.00 -4.30
C PHE A 128 1.76 15.80 -3.85
N PHE A 129 1.42 14.68 -3.22
CA PHE A 129 0.07 14.41 -2.72
C PHE A 129 -0.36 15.47 -1.69
N LYS A 130 0.54 15.81 -0.75
CA LYS A 130 0.34 16.88 0.24
C LYS A 130 -0.05 18.23 -0.39
N ARG A 131 0.56 18.59 -1.52
CA ARG A 131 0.32 19.87 -2.20
C ARG A 131 -0.93 19.87 -3.07
N ARG A 132 -1.21 18.75 -3.74
CA ARG A 132 -2.31 18.65 -4.71
C ARG A 132 -3.66 18.35 -4.06
N GLU A 133 -3.65 17.54 -3.00
CA GLU A 133 -4.85 16.97 -2.37
C GLU A 133 -4.74 17.09 -0.84
N ALA A 134 -4.40 18.29 -0.35
CA ALA A 134 -4.04 18.53 1.06
C ALA A 134 -5.06 18.00 2.08
N SER A 135 -6.37 18.11 1.77
CA SER A 135 -7.43 17.63 2.66
C SER A 135 -7.54 16.10 2.72
N ILE A 136 -7.16 15.39 1.64
CA ILE A 136 -7.13 13.93 1.59
C ILE A 136 -5.84 13.42 2.23
N TYR A 137 -4.71 14.08 1.95
CA TYR A 137 -3.44 13.83 2.63
C TYR A 137 -3.58 13.92 4.15
N ALA A 138 -4.13 15.03 4.66
CA ALA A 138 -4.32 15.22 6.09
C ALA A 138 -5.25 14.17 6.69
N TYR A 139 -6.33 13.81 5.97
CA TYR A 139 -7.25 12.76 6.40
C TYR A 139 -6.58 11.38 6.49
N LEU A 140 -5.76 11.01 5.49
CA LEU A 140 -5.02 9.76 5.51
C LEU A 140 -4.03 9.74 6.69
N LEU A 141 -3.20 10.77 6.80
CA LEU A 141 -2.14 10.83 7.80
C LEU A 141 -2.70 10.79 9.22
N ASP A 142 -3.65 11.68 9.53
CA ASP A 142 -4.30 11.73 10.84
C ASP A 142 -4.98 10.38 11.18
N GLY A 143 -5.69 9.78 10.23
CA GLY A 143 -6.36 8.51 10.45
C GLY A 143 -5.41 7.32 10.65
N LEU A 144 -4.23 7.32 10.02
CA LEU A 144 -3.18 6.32 10.26
C LEU A 144 -2.53 6.51 11.64
N LEU A 145 -2.12 7.74 11.96
CA LEU A 145 -1.43 8.05 13.22
C LEU A 145 -2.31 7.74 14.44
N LYS A 146 -3.60 8.10 14.38
CA LYS A 146 -4.59 7.77 15.44
C LYS A 146 -4.74 6.26 15.69
N ARG A 147 -4.42 5.44 14.69
CA ARG A 147 -4.48 3.97 14.77
C ARG A 147 -3.12 3.34 15.02
N GLY A 148 -2.08 4.14 15.32
CA GLY A 148 -0.71 3.65 15.51
C GLY A 148 -0.08 3.03 14.26
N GLN A 149 -0.55 3.44 13.07
CA GLN A 149 -0.08 2.93 11.78
C GLN A 149 1.02 3.81 11.20
N ARG A 150 1.77 3.27 10.24
CA ARG A 150 2.99 3.89 9.72
C ARG A 150 2.75 4.61 8.39
N TYR A 151 3.46 5.70 8.18
CA TYR A 151 3.33 6.51 6.98
C TYR A 151 4.66 7.17 6.58
N VAL A 152 4.94 7.24 5.29
CA VAL A 152 6.03 8.09 4.74
C VAL A 152 5.65 8.65 3.36
N ALA A 153 6.16 9.83 3.03
CA ALA A 153 6.03 10.43 1.71
C ALA A 153 7.40 10.83 1.15
N PHE A 154 7.63 10.57 -0.13
CA PHE A 154 8.88 10.87 -0.84
C PHE A 154 8.62 10.99 -2.35
N GLU A 155 9.65 11.13 -3.18
CA GLU A 155 9.55 11.02 -4.64
C GLU A 155 9.14 9.59 -5.09
N ASN A 156 7.91 9.21 -4.78
CA ASN A 156 7.34 7.89 -5.00
C ASN A 156 6.36 7.90 -6.18
N HIS A 157 6.53 6.99 -7.13
CA HIS A 157 5.55 6.70 -8.16
C HIS A 157 5.24 5.20 -8.30
N ALA A 158 5.76 4.36 -7.41
CA ALA A 158 5.48 2.93 -7.41
C ALA A 158 4.06 2.66 -6.90
N LYS A 159 3.31 1.80 -7.60
CA LYS A 159 2.00 1.32 -7.16
C LYS A 159 2.06 -0.17 -6.87
N VAL A 160 2.27 -0.47 -5.60
CA VAL A 160 2.52 -1.82 -5.11
C VAL A 160 1.77 -1.99 -3.81
N THR A 161 1.08 -3.12 -3.65
CA THR A 161 0.46 -3.51 -2.39
C THR A 161 0.95 -4.87 -1.95
N LEU A 162 1.26 -4.99 -0.67
CA LEU A 162 1.66 -6.23 -0.02
C LEU A 162 0.62 -6.59 1.03
N LEU A 163 0.15 -7.83 1.01
CA LEU A 163 -0.77 -8.41 1.99
C LEU A 163 -0.19 -9.75 2.44
N ALA A 164 0.21 -9.84 3.70
CA ALA A 164 0.83 -11.03 4.25
C ALA A 164 0.07 -11.61 5.43
N THR A 165 0.03 -12.93 5.44
CA THR A 165 -0.36 -13.78 6.57
C THR A 165 0.78 -14.77 6.85
N PRO A 166 0.70 -15.62 7.88
CA PRO A 166 1.68 -16.68 8.09
C PRO A 166 1.82 -17.63 6.89
N THR A 167 0.76 -17.80 6.08
CA THR A 167 0.72 -18.79 4.99
C THR A 167 0.76 -18.18 3.60
N HIS A 168 0.43 -16.90 3.43
CA HIS A 168 0.36 -16.24 2.13
C HIS A 168 1.19 -14.96 2.10
N ALA A 169 1.70 -14.64 0.91
CA ALA A 169 2.47 -13.43 0.64
C ALA A 169 2.00 -12.83 -0.69
N ILE A 170 0.88 -12.11 -0.63
CA ILE A 170 0.26 -11.54 -1.82
C ILE A 170 0.92 -10.21 -2.16
N VAL A 171 1.30 -10.08 -3.43
CA VAL A 171 1.85 -8.87 -4.04
C VAL A 171 0.95 -8.45 -5.19
N ILE A 172 0.50 -7.20 -5.15
CA ILE A 172 -0.22 -6.58 -6.24
C ILE A 172 0.69 -5.49 -6.82
N GLU A 173 0.94 -5.53 -8.11
CA GLU A 173 1.68 -4.52 -8.86
C GLU A 173 0.77 -3.95 -9.95
N GLY A 174 0.87 -2.66 -10.23
CA GLY A 174 0.05 -2.08 -11.30
C GLY A 174 0.43 -0.67 -11.69
N SER A 175 -0.29 -0.12 -12.65
CA SER A 175 -0.11 1.26 -13.13
C SER A 175 -1.05 2.27 -12.49
N ALA A 176 -2.21 1.81 -12.01
CA ALA A 176 -3.22 2.67 -11.39
C ALA A 176 -2.80 3.12 -9.99
N ASN A 177 -3.11 4.38 -9.66
CA ASN A 177 -3.07 4.87 -8.28
C ASN A 177 -4.27 4.32 -7.49
N PHE A 178 -4.35 4.60 -6.18
CA PHE A 178 -5.49 4.19 -5.36
C PHE A 178 -6.65 5.20 -5.51
N THR A 179 -7.04 5.42 -6.76
CA THR A 179 -8.06 6.37 -7.20
C THR A 179 -8.88 5.74 -8.32
N ALA A 180 -10.14 6.13 -8.44
CA ALA A 180 -10.91 5.84 -9.64
C ALA A 180 -10.22 6.43 -10.88
N ASN A 181 -9.96 5.59 -11.88
CA ASN A 181 -9.35 6.00 -13.15
C ASN A 181 -10.06 5.28 -14.31
N PRO A 182 -10.72 5.99 -15.24
CA PRO A 182 -11.42 5.37 -16.37
C PRO A 182 -10.47 4.90 -17.49
N ARG A 183 -9.16 4.94 -17.28
CA ARG A 183 -8.16 4.55 -18.27
C ARG A 183 -7.91 3.05 -18.23
N VAL A 184 -7.31 2.55 -19.31
CA VAL A 184 -6.77 1.19 -19.31
C VAL A 184 -5.62 1.11 -18.32
N GLU A 185 -5.65 0.09 -17.47
CA GLU A 185 -4.68 -0.13 -16.41
C GLU A 185 -4.35 -1.62 -16.35
N GLN A 186 -3.10 -1.95 -16.00
CA GLN A 186 -2.70 -3.33 -15.77
C GLN A 186 -2.45 -3.61 -14.29
N TYR A 187 -2.68 -4.86 -13.92
CA TYR A 187 -2.45 -5.37 -12.59
C TYR A 187 -1.80 -6.75 -12.67
N VAL A 188 -0.88 -7.04 -11.76
CA VAL A 188 -0.32 -8.37 -11.55
C VAL A 188 -0.50 -8.73 -10.10
N ILE A 189 -1.22 -9.81 -9.83
CA ILE A 189 -1.44 -10.35 -8.49
C ILE A 189 -0.65 -11.64 -8.38
N THR A 190 0.37 -11.67 -7.51
CA THR A 190 1.25 -12.83 -7.30
C THR A 190 1.15 -13.27 -5.85
N ASN A 191 1.15 -14.57 -5.58
CA ASN A 191 1.46 -15.11 -4.26
C ASN A 191 2.91 -15.62 -4.24
N ASP A 192 3.83 -14.87 -3.65
CA ASP A 192 5.26 -15.21 -3.62
C ASP A 192 5.96 -14.48 -2.47
N ARG A 193 6.52 -15.23 -1.53
CA ARG A 193 7.21 -14.67 -0.36
C ARG A 193 8.45 -13.87 -0.74
N ALA A 194 9.24 -14.33 -1.70
CA ALA A 194 10.48 -13.67 -2.08
C ALA A 194 10.24 -12.32 -2.76
N LEU A 195 9.22 -12.23 -3.63
CA LEU A 195 8.78 -10.97 -4.23
C LEU A 195 8.19 -10.04 -3.17
N HIS A 196 7.37 -10.57 -2.26
CA HIS A 196 6.83 -9.79 -1.15
C HIS A 196 7.95 -9.15 -0.33
N ASP A 197 8.91 -9.95 0.11
CA ASP A 197 10.01 -9.49 0.96
C ASP A 197 10.91 -8.51 0.21
N PHE A 198 11.16 -8.74 -1.08
CA PHE A 198 11.84 -7.77 -1.95
C PHE A 198 11.18 -6.38 -1.93
N HIS A 199 9.85 -6.32 -2.05
CA HIS A 199 9.15 -5.04 -2.00
C HIS A 199 9.13 -4.44 -0.59
N LYS A 200 8.88 -5.28 0.42
CA LYS A 200 8.87 -4.85 1.82
C LYS A 200 10.21 -4.23 2.22
N ASP A 201 11.32 -4.81 1.79
CA ASP A 201 12.67 -4.35 2.16
C ASP A 201 12.95 -2.92 1.71
N TRP A 202 12.50 -2.51 0.53
CA TRP A 202 12.70 -1.12 0.12
C TRP A 202 11.70 -0.19 0.78
N MET A 203 10.46 -0.64 1.01
CA MET A 203 9.45 0.15 1.71
C MET A 203 9.89 0.47 3.15
N GLU A 204 10.40 -0.52 3.87
CA GLU A 204 10.97 -0.36 5.21
C GLU A 204 12.20 0.57 5.20
N SER A 205 13.04 0.50 4.16
CA SER A 205 14.20 1.39 4.07
C SER A 205 13.82 2.86 3.88
N MET A 206 12.63 3.15 3.35
CA MET A 206 12.11 4.51 3.26
C MET A 206 11.52 4.99 4.58
N LEU A 207 10.86 4.10 5.33
CA LEU A 207 10.35 4.41 6.67
C LEU A 207 11.49 4.74 7.66
N ALA A 208 12.54 3.92 7.68
CA ALA A 208 13.65 4.10 8.60
C ALA A 208 14.37 5.46 8.44
N LYS A 209 14.33 6.03 7.22
CA LYS A 209 14.88 7.37 6.96
C LYS A 209 13.90 8.47 7.40
N GLY A 210 12.61 8.27 7.19
CA GLY A 210 11.56 9.14 7.76
C GLY A 210 11.63 9.23 9.30
N ASP A 211 11.79 8.09 9.99
CA ASP A 211 11.85 8.02 11.46
C ASP A 211 13.10 8.70 12.05
N SER A 212 14.22 8.67 11.33
CA SER A 212 15.47 9.33 11.75
C SER A 212 15.37 10.86 11.85
N TRP A 213 14.23 11.42 11.44
CA TRP A 213 13.95 12.85 11.47
C TRP A 213 13.07 13.30 12.64
N HIS A 214 12.36 12.40 13.33
CA HIS A 214 11.57 12.74 14.52
C HIS A 214 12.42 12.97 15.80
N GLY A 215 13.75 12.95 15.68
CA GLY A 215 14.71 13.05 16.79
C GLY A 215 15.74 14.17 16.68
N LYS A 216 15.50 15.22 15.89
CA LYS A 216 16.32 16.44 15.88
C LYS A 216 15.48 17.70 15.87
#